data_AF-A0AAT9HI13-F1
#
_entry.id   AF-A0AAT9HI13-F1
#
_cell.length_a   1.000
_cell.length_b   1.000
_cell.length_c   1.000
_cell.angle_alpha   90.00
_cell.angle_beta   90.00
_cell.angle_gamma   90.00
#
_symmetry.space_group_name_H-M   'P 1'
#
loop_
_entity.id
_entity.type
_entity.pdbx_description
1 polymer ?
#
loop_
_entity_poly.entity_id
_entity_poly.type
_entity_poly.pdbx_seq_one_letter_code
_entity_poly.pdbx_strand_id
1 'polypeptide(L)'
;MATELARSTWPAVPTGEVLVLVPVGSTEQHGPHLPLTTDSVIAEAVASRTAARLPGGPVRVAPTLAYGNSGEHAGFPGTVSIGHEALRFVLVETVRSFALWASAPSSSTATAATSVRWTRPSGSCGTKAMTWRGQGASFPAVMPTRAVRRPPQCSIWLPAT
;
A
#
# COMPACT_ATOMS: atom_id res chain seq x y z
N MET A 1 -7.51 -21.21 4.56
CA MET A 1 -6.72 -20.52 5.60
C MET A 1 -5.86 -19.49 4.91
N ALA A 2 -6.02 -18.20 5.25
CA ALA A 2 -5.15 -17.15 4.73
C ALA A 2 -3.71 -17.39 5.22
N THR A 3 -2.75 -17.33 4.30
CA THR A 3 -1.34 -17.49 4.65
C THR A 3 -0.63 -16.15 4.47
N GLU A 4 0.09 -15.72 5.50
CA GLU A 4 0.86 -14.49 5.47
C GLU A 4 2.15 -14.71 4.66
N LEU A 5 2.39 -13.85 3.67
CA LEU A 5 3.59 -13.91 2.84
C LEU A 5 4.85 -13.69 3.67
N ALA A 6 4.79 -12.83 4.70
CA ALA A 6 5.93 -12.52 5.56
C ALA A 6 6.53 -13.74 6.27
N ARG A 7 5.73 -14.80 6.48
CA ARG A 7 6.16 -16.05 7.13
C ARG A 7 6.27 -17.24 6.16
N SER A 8 6.12 -16.99 4.86
CA SER A 8 6.15 -18.04 3.83
C SER A 8 7.54 -18.14 3.21
N THR A 9 7.95 -19.35 2.82
CA THR A 9 9.07 -19.55 1.88
C THR A 9 8.54 -19.54 0.45
N TRP A 10 9.35 -19.11 -0.53
CA TRP A 10 8.89 -18.95 -1.91
C TRP A 10 8.25 -20.22 -2.54
N PRO A 11 8.70 -21.47 -2.25
CA PRO A 11 8.06 -22.66 -2.81
C PRO A 11 6.66 -22.94 -2.22
N ALA A 12 6.34 -22.37 -1.05
CA ALA A 12 5.04 -22.53 -0.40
C ALA A 12 4.00 -21.49 -0.88
N VAL A 13 4.39 -20.55 -1.74
CA VAL A 13 3.50 -19.52 -2.29
C VAL A 13 2.87 -20.05 -3.59
N PRO A 14 1.53 -20.20 -3.65
CA PRO A 14 0.85 -20.63 -4.86
C PRO A 14 0.95 -19.54 -5.94
N THR A 15 0.85 -19.95 -7.20
CA THR A 15 0.82 -19.08 -8.37
C THR A 15 -0.50 -19.24 -9.15
N GLY A 16 -0.85 -18.27 -9.99
CA GLY A 16 -2.09 -18.27 -10.76
C GLY A 16 -3.21 -17.56 -10.00
N GLU A 17 -4.39 -18.17 -9.90
CA GLU A 17 -5.57 -17.58 -9.25
C GLU A 17 -5.38 -17.46 -7.73
N VAL A 18 -4.71 -16.38 -7.30
CA VAL A 18 -4.38 -16.06 -5.92
C VAL A 18 -4.73 -14.60 -5.67
N LEU A 19 -5.57 -14.34 -4.67
CA LEU A 19 -5.86 -12.98 -4.23
C LEU A 19 -4.80 -12.53 -3.22
N VAL A 20 -4.12 -11.42 -3.49
CA VAL A 20 -3.17 -10.80 -2.57
C VAL A 20 -3.79 -9.56 -1.93
N LEU A 21 -3.93 -9.56 -0.61
CA LEU A 21 -4.32 -8.39 0.18
C LEU A 21 -3.05 -7.67 0.63
N VAL A 22 -2.95 -6.37 0.35
CA VAL A 22 -1.81 -5.54 0.73
C VAL A 22 -2.24 -4.57 1.84
N PRO A 23 -1.84 -4.80 3.10
CA PRO A 23 -2.13 -3.85 4.17
C PRO A 23 -1.30 -2.58 3.96
N VAL A 24 -1.97 -1.42 4.01
CA VAL A 24 -1.32 -0.10 3.88
C VAL A 24 -1.67 0.72 5.11
N GLY A 25 -0.66 1.01 5.93
CA GLY A 25 -0.78 1.84 7.11
C GLY A 25 0.05 3.12 7.00
N SER A 26 0.44 3.64 8.15
CA SER A 26 1.37 4.74 8.31
C SER A 26 2.09 4.66 9.65
N THR A 27 3.16 5.44 9.76
CA THR A 27 3.85 5.74 11.01
C THR A 27 3.56 7.20 11.32
N GLU A 28 2.50 7.46 12.06
CA GLU A 28 1.98 8.82 12.30
C GLU A 28 1.42 8.99 13.70
N GLN A 29 1.37 10.23 14.17
CA GLN A 29 0.75 10.57 15.45
C GLN A 29 -0.74 10.21 15.48
N HIS A 30 -1.21 9.69 16.62
CA HIS A 30 -2.62 9.42 16.89
C HIS A 30 -3.03 10.00 18.26
N GLY A 31 -2.52 11.20 18.57
CA GLY A 31 -2.64 11.82 19.88
C GLY A 31 -1.80 11.12 20.97
N PRO A 32 -1.97 11.48 22.25
CA PRO A 32 -1.09 11.05 23.34
C PRO A 32 -1.31 9.61 23.84
N HIS A 33 -2.27 8.88 23.26
CA HIS A 33 -2.78 7.63 23.82
C HIS A 33 -2.65 6.43 22.88
N LEU A 34 -2.34 6.65 21.60
CA LEU A 34 -2.24 5.60 20.60
C LEU A 34 -0.81 5.50 20.04
N PRO A 35 -0.31 4.28 19.76
CA PRO A 35 1.00 4.09 19.13
C PRO A 35 1.06 4.68 17.72
N LEU A 36 2.27 5.01 17.26
CA LEU A 36 2.52 5.51 15.91
C LEU A 36 2.14 4.53 14.80
N THR A 37 2.09 3.23 15.13
CA THR A 37 1.80 2.13 14.20
C THR A 37 0.32 1.76 14.16
N THR A 38 -0.57 2.57 14.74
CA THR A 38 -2.01 2.27 14.87
C THR A 38 -2.61 1.90 13.51
N ASP A 39 -2.31 2.65 12.45
CA ASP A 39 -2.83 2.37 11.11
C ASP A 39 -2.35 1.02 10.57
N SER A 40 -1.08 0.68 10.77
CA SER A 40 -0.51 -0.60 10.34
C SER A 40 -1.16 -1.78 11.07
N VAL A 41 -1.34 -1.66 12.39
CA VAL A 41 -1.98 -2.70 13.20
C VAL A 41 -3.42 -2.92 12.76
N ILE A 42 -4.17 -1.84 12.52
CA ILE A 42 -5.56 -1.93 12.05
C ILE A 42 -5.62 -2.53 10.64
N ALA A 43 -4.80 -2.06 9.71
CA ALA A 43 -4.78 -2.54 8.33
C ALA A 43 -4.44 -4.04 8.25
N GLU A 44 -3.47 -4.50 9.02
CA GLU A 44 -3.08 -5.90 9.11
C GLU A 44 -4.19 -6.77 9.70
N ALA A 45 -4.83 -6.32 10.79
CA ALA A 45 -5.93 -7.04 11.40
C ALA A 45 -7.14 -7.15 10.46
N VAL A 46 -7.47 -6.08 9.73
CA VAL A 46 -8.54 -6.06 8.73
C VAL A 46 -8.21 -7.01 7.58
N ALA A 47 -6.99 -6.94 7.02
CA ALA A 47 -6.57 -7.81 5.91
C ALA A 47 -6.60 -9.29 6.32
N SER A 48 -6.02 -9.63 7.47
CA SER A 48 -5.99 -10.99 7.99
C SER A 48 -7.39 -11.56 8.24
N ARG A 49 -8.29 -10.79 8.87
CA ARG A 49 -9.68 -11.20 9.11
C ARG A 49 -10.48 -11.32 7.80
N THR A 50 -10.22 -10.43 6.84
CA THR A 50 -10.86 -10.47 5.52
C THR A 50 -10.43 -11.72 4.77
N ALA A 51 -9.13 -12.00 4.71
CA ALA A 51 -8.59 -13.19 4.05
C ALA A 51 -9.12 -14.50 4.65
N ALA A 52 -9.39 -14.52 5.96
CA ALA A 52 -9.99 -15.69 6.61
C ALA A 52 -11.46 -15.92 6.27
N ARG A 53 -12.18 -14.88 5.82
CA ARG A 53 -13.63 -14.91 5.53
C ARG A 53 -13.96 -14.97 4.04
N LEU A 54 -13.01 -14.62 3.17
CA LEU A 54 -13.25 -14.61 1.73
C LEU A 54 -13.38 -16.04 1.18
N PRO A 55 -14.50 -16.36 0.51
CA PRO A 55 -14.62 -17.59 -0.27
C PRO A 55 -13.89 -17.44 -1.61
N GLY A 56 -13.60 -18.56 -2.28
CA GLY A 56 -13.23 -18.52 -3.70
C GLY A 56 -11.74 -18.60 -4.05
N GLY A 57 -10.91 -19.22 -3.21
CA GLY A 57 -9.55 -19.63 -3.60
C GLY A 57 -8.46 -19.27 -2.58
N PRO A 58 -7.18 -19.47 -2.94
CA PRO A 58 -6.06 -19.10 -2.09
C PRO A 58 -5.96 -17.57 -1.94
N VAL A 59 -5.96 -17.10 -0.69
CA VAL A 59 -5.73 -15.71 -0.34
C VAL A 59 -4.40 -15.59 0.41
N ARG A 60 -3.63 -14.55 0.08
CA ARG A 60 -2.35 -14.20 0.71
C ARG A 60 -2.39 -12.78 1.25
N VAL A 61 -1.82 -12.59 2.43
CA VAL A 61 -1.64 -11.24 3.01
C VAL A 61 -0.18 -10.86 2.86
N ALA A 62 0.08 -9.75 2.16
CA ALA A 62 1.42 -9.21 1.97
C ALA A 62 1.93 -8.53 3.26
N PRO A 63 3.26 -8.35 3.40
CA PRO A 63 3.80 -7.50 4.46
C PRO A 63 3.19 -6.10 4.43
N THR A 64 2.90 -5.55 5.60
CA THR A 64 2.27 -4.23 5.74
C THR A 64 3.22 -3.13 5.27
N LEU A 65 2.72 -2.21 4.44
CA LEU A 65 3.41 -0.96 4.16
C LEU A 65 3.23 -0.01 5.34
N ALA A 66 4.30 0.17 6.13
CA ALA A 66 4.26 0.92 7.38
C ALA A 66 4.46 2.44 7.22
N TYR A 67 4.83 2.91 6.03
CA TYR A 67 5.04 4.33 5.75
C TYR A 67 4.04 4.85 4.73
N GLY A 68 3.26 5.84 5.14
CA GLY A 68 2.19 6.41 4.35
C GLY A 68 2.47 7.84 3.87
N ASN A 69 1.39 8.50 3.48
CA ASN A 69 1.37 9.93 3.19
C ASN A 69 0.60 10.63 4.30
N SER A 70 1.36 11.18 5.25
CA SER A 70 0.91 11.75 6.53
C SER A 70 1.62 13.09 6.80
N GLY A 71 1.81 13.88 5.74
CA GLY A 71 2.60 15.12 5.80
C GLY A 71 1.97 16.17 6.73
N GLU A 72 0.65 16.12 6.91
CA GLU A 72 -0.12 16.92 7.87
C GLU A 72 0.29 16.67 9.33
N HIS A 73 0.93 15.53 9.62
CA HIS A 73 1.38 15.13 10.95
C HIS A 73 2.90 15.30 11.14
N ALA A 74 3.61 15.89 10.17
CA ALA A 74 5.08 15.99 10.19
C ALA A 74 5.65 16.83 11.34
N GLY A 75 4.84 17.68 11.99
CA GLY A 75 5.24 18.44 13.16
C GLY A 75 5.36 17.62 14.46
N PHE A 76 4.90 16.37 14.45
CA PHE A 76 4.91 15.50 15.63
C PHE A 76 6.09 14.52 15.57
N PRO A 77 6.99 14.49 16.58
CA PRO A 77 8.11 13.56 16.62
C PRO A 77 7.67 12.11 16.48
N GLY A 78 8.37 11.36 15.62
CA GLY A 78 8.07 9.97 15.32
C GLY A 78 7.20 9.76 14.07
N THR A 79 6.46 10.78 13.59
CA THR A 79 5.78 10.70 12.29
C THR A 79 6.78 10.61 11.15
N VAL A 80 6.58 9.66 10.25
CA VAL A 80 7.37 9.50 9.01
C VAL A 80 6.42 9.44 7.82
N SER A 81 6.54 10.42 6.92
CA SER A 81 5.73 10.50 5.70
C SER A 81 6.62 10.44 4.46
N ILE A 82 6.34 9.48 3.58
CA ILE A 82 7.05 9.36 2.29
C ILE A 82 6.45 10.25 1.20
N GLY A 83 5.30 10.87 1.47
CA GLY A 83 4.61 11.75 0.53
C GLY A 83 3.78 10.99 -0.51
N HIS A 84 2.88 11.72 -1.16
CA HIS A 84 1.90 11.16 -2.11
C HIS A 84 2.53 10.44 -3.29
N GLU A 85 3.50 11.07 -3.98
CA GLU A 85 4.08 10.46 -5.19
C GLU A 85 4.89 9.21 -4.87
N ALA A 86 5.67 9.21 -3.79
CA ALA A 86 6.42 8.02 -3.40
C ALA A 86 5.48 6.87 -3.03
N LEU A 87 4.43 7.14 -2.23
CA LEU A 87 3.42 6.13 -1.89
C LEU A 87 2.74 5.57 -3.14
N ARG A 88 2.39 6.44 -4.09
CA ARG A 88 1.82 6.02 -5.39
C ARG A 88 2.76 5.09 -6.14
N PHE A 89 4.04 5.44 -6.27
CA PHE A 89 5.02 4.60 -6.96
C PHE A 89 5.21 3.24 -6.27
N VAL A 90 5.34 3.23 -4.93
CA VAL A 90 5.44 1.99 -4.16
C VAL A 90 4.24 1.09 -4.41
N LEU A 91 3.02 1.62 -4.36
CA LEU A 91 1.81 0.82 -4.58
C LEU A 91 1.74 0.28 -6.01
N VAL A 92 2.02 1.11 -7.02
CA VAL A 92 2.00 0.69 -8.43
C VAL A 92 3.01 -0.43 -8.69
N GLU A 93 4.26 -0.27 -8.24
CA GLU A 93 5.30 -1.28 -8.45
C GLU A 93 5.06 -2.54 -7.63
N THR A 94 4.49 -2.42 -6.43
CA THR A 94 4.07 -3.56 -5.62
C THR A 94 3.00 -4.39 -6.35
N VAL A 95 1.95 -3.75 -6.87
CA VAL A 95 0.90 -4.42 -7.63
C VAL A 95 1.45 -5.02 -8.92
N ARG A 96 2.29 -4.29 -9.67
CA ARG A 96 2.94 -4.80 -10.88
C ARG A 96 3.78 -6.05 -10.59
N SER A 97 4.49 -6.08 -9.47
CA SER A 97 5.29 -7.23 -9.04
C SER A 97 4.42 -8.44 -8.67
N PHE A 98 3.34 -8.23 -7.92
CA PHE A 98 2.40 -9.32 -7.58
C PHE A 98 1.70 -9.89 -8.81
N ALA A 99 1.37 -9.05 -9.80
CA ALA A 99 0.73 -9.47 -11.04
C ALA A 99 1.59 -10.44 -11.89
N LEU A 100 2.88 -10.60 -11.59
CA LEU A 100 3.73 -11.58 -12.26
C LEU A 100 3.41 -13.03 -11.87
N TRP A 101 2.78 -13.25 -10.71
CA TRP A 101 2.53 -14.60 -10.18
C TRP A 101 1.13 -14.79 -9.58
N ALA A 102 0.41 -13.72 -9.29
CA ALA A 102 -0.94 -13.73 -8.75
C ALA A 102 -1.96 -13.07 -9.70
N SER A 103 -3.11 -13.69 -9.87
CA SER A 103 -4.29 -13.14 -10.52
C SER A 103 -5.52 -13.29 -9.62
N ALA A 104 -6.36 -12.27 -9.56
CA ALA A 104 -7.61 -12.37 -8.81
C ALA A 104 -8.56 -13.38 -9.49
N PRO A 105 -9.33 -14.18 -8.73
CA PRO A 105 -10.34 -15.07 -9.30
C PRO A 105 -11.36 -14.29 -10.13
N SER A 106 -11.79 -14.84 -11.27
CA SER A 106 -12.79 -14.21 -12.15
C SER A 106 -14.13 -13.93 -11.46
N SER A 107 -14.44 -14.69 -10.41
CA SER A 107 -15.64 -14.56 -9.57
C SER A 107 -15.49 -13.56 -8.41
N SER A 108 -14.27 -13.07 -8.15
CA SER A 108 -14.05 -12.11 -7.08
C SER A 108 -14.59 -10.73 -7.49
N THR A 109 -15.55 -10.21 -6.72
CA THR A 109 -15.95 -8.79 -6.81
C THR A 109 -14.86 -7.86 -6.26
N ALA A 110 -13.78 -8.43 -5.69
CA ALA A 110 -12.52 -7.75 -5.37
C ALA A 110 -11.86 -7.29 -6.67
N THR A 111 -12.27 -6.09 -7.05
CA THR A 111 -11.82 -5.31 -8.20
C THR A 111 -10.34 -4.98 -7.93
N ALA A 112 -9.36 -5.84 -8.27
CA ALA A 112 -7.90 -5.57 -8.08
C ALA A 112 -7.54 -4.25 -8.77
N ALA A 113 -6.73 -3.29 -8.27
CA ALA A 113 -6.66 -1.93 -8.86
C ALA A 113 -5.35 -1.39 -9.41
N THR A 114 -5.40 -0.68 -10.54
CA THR A 114 -4.44 0.39 -10.86
C THR A 114 -5.12 1.58 -11.56
N SER A 115 -5.85 2.39 -10.81
CA SER A 115 -6.06 3.81 -11.15
C SER A 115 -6.10 4.64 -9.88
N VAL A 116 -5.19 5.61 -9.78
CA VAL A 116 -5.17 6.60 -8.70
C VAL A 116 -5.95 7.81 -9.23
N ARG A 117 -7.21 7.94 -8.82
CA ARG A 117 -7.98 9.18 -9.00
C ARG A 117 -8.24 9.75 -7.62
N TRP A 118 -7.78 10.99 -7.41
CA TRP A 118 -8.07 11.72 -6.19
C TRP A 118 -8.57 13.13 -6.52
N THR A 119 -9.67 13.53 -5.88
CA THR A 119 -10.21 14.89 -5.96
C THR A 119 -10.24 15.48 -4.55
N ARG A 120 -9.50 16.59 -4.34
CA ARG A 120 -9.70 17.51 -3.21
C ARG A 120 -10.77 18.51 -3.65
N PRO A 121 -11.84 18.68 -2.87
CA PRO A 121 -11.96 19.96 -2.19
C PRO A 121 -12.45 19.79 -0.74
N SER A 122 -11.88 20.57 0.19
CA SER A 122 -12.39 20.82 1.56
C SER A 122 -12.15 19.82 2.70
N GLY A 123 -10.95 19.26 2.85
CA GLY A 123 -10.39 19.00 4.19
C GLY A 123 -11.11 18.03 5.14
N SER A 124 -11.39 16.80 4.73
CA SER A 124 -11.72 15.71 5.67
C SER A 124 -10.81 14.48 5.47
N CYS A 125 -10.48 13.84 6.59
CA CYS A 125 -9.73 12.59 6.68
C CYS A 125 -10.48 11.50 5.91
N GLY A 126 -9.84 10.91 4.89
CA GLY A 126 -10.45 9.94 4.00
C GLY A 126 -9.81 8.55 4.12
N THR A 127 -10.65 7.51 4.16
CA THR A 127 -10.27 6.10 4.05
C THR A 127 -9.52 5.83 2.75
N LYS A 128 -8.33 5.21 2.84
CA LYS A 128 -7.55 4.79 1.67
C LYS A 128 -8.09 3.44 1.16
N ALA A 129 -8.85 3.45 0.06
CA ALA A 129 -9.34 2.24 -0.62
C ALA A 129 -9.00 2.27 -2.12
N MET A 130 -8.81 1.09 -2.73
CA MET A 130 -8.25 0.91 -4.07
C MET A 130 -9.04 -0.16 -4.88
N THR A 131 -9.48 0.10 -6.13
CA THR A 131 -10.27 -0.83 -7.03
C THR A 131 -9.95 -0.84 -8.58
N TRP A 132 -9.73 -1.98 -9.31
CA TRP A 132 -9.73 -2.15 -10.84
C TRP A 132 -10.46 -3.35 -11.45
N ARG A 133 -10.57 -3.30 -12.79
CA ARG A 133 -10.94 -4.34 -13.73
C ARG A 133 -9.80 -4.54 -14.77
N GLY A 134 -9.51 -5.79 -15.14
CA GLY A 134 -8.63 -6.17 -16.26
C GLY A 134 -9.28 -5.86 -17.62
N GLN A 135 -8.59 -5.88 -18.77
CA GLN A 135 -7.36 -6.54 -19.22
C GLN A 135 -6.61 -5.63 -20.24
N GLY A 136 -5.28 -5.81 -20.41
CA GLY A 136 -4.59 -5.35 -21.63
C GLY A 136 -3.67 -4.10 -21.56
N ALA A 137 -3.01 -3.80 -20.44
CA ALA A 137 -2.12 -2.63 -20.36
C ALA A 137 -0.69 -2.94 -20.83
N SER A 138 -0.37 -2.54 -22.06
CA SER A 138 1.00 -2.13 -22.41
C SER A 138 1.37 -0.93 -21.53
N PHE A 139 2.42 -1.06 -20.70
CA PHE A 139 2.92 0.05 -19.90
C PHE A 139 3.64 1.04 -20.84
N PRO A 140 3.22 2.32 -20.93
CA PRO A 140 4.08 3.32 -21.54
C PRO A 140 5.31 3.47 -20.63
N ALA A 141 6.49 3.45 -21.24
CA ALA A 141 7.75 3.72 -20.57
C ALA A 141 7.64 4.98 -19.70
N VAL A 142 8.26 4.92 -18.51
CA VAL A 142 8.35 6.02 -17.55
C VAL A 142 8.66 7.33 -18.28
N MET A 143 7.68 8.23 -18.35
CA MET A 143 7.89 9.60 -18.84
C MET A 143 8.88 10.30 -17.91
N PRO A 144 9.88 11.02 -18.43
CA PRO A 144 10.83 11.74 -17.60
C PRO A 144 10.08 12.75 -16.73
N THR A 145 10.42 12.76 -15.44
CA THR A 145 9.87 13.66 -14.42
C THR A 145 9.99 15.11 -14.86
N ARG A 146 8.87 15.71 -15.27
CA ARG A 146 8.77 17.17 -15.41
C ARG A 146 8.76 17.76 -14.00
N ALA A 147 9.68 18.68 -13.74
CA ALA A 147 10.02 19.24 -12.44
C ALA A 147 8.78 19.57 -11.57
N VAL A 148 8.53 18.74 -10.56
CA VAL A 148 7.72 19.10 -9.41
C VAL A 148 8.54 20.09 -8.59
N ARG A 149 7.96 21.27 -8.29
CA ARG A 149 8.59 22.27 -7.41
C ARG A 149 9.04 21.58 -6.12
N ARG A 150 10.33 21.67 -5.82
CA ARG A 150 10.95 21.08 -4.63
C ARG A 150 10.18 21.53 -3.37
N PRO A 151 9.71 20.62 -2.50
CA PRO A 151 9.42 21.02 -1.12
C PRO A 151 10.72 21.53 -0.46
N PRO A 152 10.65 22.35 0.61
CA PRO A 152 11.84 22.86 1.28
C PRO A 152 12.76 21.69 1.62
N GLN A 153 14.04 21.83 1.27
CA GLN A 153 15.04 20.79 1.43
C GLN A 153 15.19 20.45 2.92
N CYS A 154 14.70 19.29 3.34
CA CYS A 154 15.23 18.62 4.52
C CYS A 154 16.61 18.08 4.12
N SER A 155 17.67 18.81 4.46
CA SER A 155 19.03 18.31 4.42
C SER A 155 19.18 17.22 5.48
N ILE A 156 19.26 15.96 5.03
CA ILE A 156 19.72 14.86 5.86
C ILE A 156 21.21 15.12 6.14
N TRP A 157 21.54 15.56 7.35
CA TRP A 157 22.91 15.55 7.85
C TRP A 157 23.29 14.11 8.19
N LEU A 158 24.02 13.45 7.29
CA LEU A 158 24.80 12.26 7.66
C LEU A 158 26.07 12.76 8.37
N PRO A 159 26.39 12.29 9.59
CA PRO A 159 27.67 12.62 10.21
C PRO A 159 28.80 12.07 9.32
N ALA A 160 29.77 12.92 8.99
CA ALA A 160 31.00 12.48 8.38
C ALA A 160 31.72 11.55 9.38
N THR A 161 31.96 10.31 8.98
CA THR A 161 32.89 9.38 9.63
C THR A 161 34.31 9.86 9.47
#